data_AF-A0A972WA10-F1
#
_entry.id   AF-A0A972WA10-F1
#
_cell.length_a   1.000
_cell.length_b   1.000
_cell.length_c   1.000
_cell.angle_alpha   90.00
_cell.angle_beta   90.00
_cell.angle_gamma   90.00
#
_symmetry.space_group_name_H-M   'P 1'
#
loop_
_entity.id
_entity.type
_entity.pdbx_description
1 polymer ?
#
loop_
_entity_poly.entity_id
_entity_poly.type
_entity_poly.pdbx_seq_one_letter_code
_entity_poly.pdbx_strand_id
1 'polypeptide(L)'
;MTETIRLRFFDGQKLERTDTGKPVEAFLILLSMTTLLPALWLALCGRTVIIIGVESGFGATQALLNLASRYLVARWPNCQTVDDLWPRLPKGLLTWWNARFPDFFLRIERMQNDRFRFDEIDGLLGEYAYAYKHEVCAATHDYLNQIHRTIAATEVFLPDSCAVIGLDAYALELYAEYFGHPLPVRCNPISYETGLFGLLRRGSNATIAICTIGYGIIWCLRRVALRSKPVKQYFMGSDIVAYDRRHARILRQICHGSRRLLLVMRNRPELELSQTWDQAQHVETCLRSEGHIERRDLLWTLKAIVLHTARIHSACRSYPGRLHSRLVRQPFLRVMYRAFFTAHSFKFYFGKDDYNTEHIMRTIEARRKGIVTLGNSHGITAPEGVHPSFRYIDFDIYFTFGRFFYESYYKSSWPPHMKVVATGSYGMERQHMERMNLQSRDIAVFYSAVYENDETIEFIDQVARLLPNRKIFIKHKQTVAPDIDEPTV
;
A
#
# COMPACT_ATOMS: atom_id res chain seq x y z
N MET A 1 17.43 -23.91 24.07
CA MET A 1 17.01 -24.97 23.13
C MET A 1 16.50 -24.30 21.86
N THR A 2 17.41 -23.97 20.96
CA THR A 2 17.12 -23.44 19.62
C THR A 2 17.05 -24.65 18.70
N GLU A 3 15.90 -25.31 18.65
CA GLU A 3 15.63 -26.26 17.58
C GLU A 3 15.72 -25.49 16.27
N THR A 4 16.77 -25.79 15.53
CA THR A 4 16.94 -25.30 14.16
C THR A 4 15.86 -26.00 13.36
N ILE A 5 14.70 -25.34 13.19
CA ILE A 5 13.65 -25.81 12.29
C ILE A 5 14.23 -25.70 10.87
N ARG A 6 15.00 -26.71 10.47
CA ARG A 6 15.37 -26.96 9.07
C ARG A 6 14.10 -27.42 8.38
N LEU A 7 13.30 -26.44 7.96
CA LEU A 7 12.13 -26.71 7.16
C LEU A 7 12.59 -27.38 5.86
N ARG A 8 12.10 -28.60 5.61
CA ARG A 8 12.27 -29.35 4.36
C ARG A 8 11.45 -28.68 3.25
N PHE A 9 11.75 -27.43 2.91
CA PHE A 9 10.96 -26.63 1.95
C PHE A 9 11.59 -26.49 0.57
N PHE A 10 12.72 -27.13 0.32
CA PHE A 10 13.42 -27.01 -0.95
C PHE A 10 13.52 -28.38 -1.60
N ASP A 11 12.71 -28.61 -2.65
CA ASP A 11 12.92 -29.69 -3.60
C ASP A 11 14.24 -29.43 -4.33
N GLY A 12 15.33 -29.89 -3.71
CA GLY A 12 16.47 -30.57 -4.34
C GLY A 12 17.35 -29.86 -5.37
N GLN A 13 16.94 -28.77 -6.02
CA GLN A 13 17.77 -28.08 -6.99
C GLN A 13 18.73 -27.11 -6.31
N LYS A 14 19.75 -27.65 -5.66
CA LYS A 14 20.97 -26.86 -5.42
C LYS A 14 21.59 -26.58 -6.78
N LEU A 15 21.87 -25.31 -7.08
CA LEU A 15 22.79 -24.97 -8.15
C LEU A 15 24.10 -25.72 -7.88
N GLU A 16 24.40 -26.72 -8.72
CA GLU A 16 25.63 -27.47 -8.62
C GLU A 16 26.80 -26.48 -8.73
N ARG A 17 27.75 -26.58 -7.80
CA ARG A 17 28.98 -25.80 -7.85
C ARG A 17 29.61 -26.04 -9.21
N THR A 18 29.79 -24.98 -10.00
CA THR A 18 30.60 -25.05 -11.22
C THR A 18 31.98 -25.61 -10.88
N ASP A 19 32.49 -26.52 -11.70
CA ASP A 19 33.77 -27.27 -11.56
C ASP A 19 35.04 -26.43 -11.32
N THR A 20 34.94 -25.10 -11.23
CA THR A 20 36.07 -24.17 -11.14
C THR A 20 36.55 -23.93 -9.70
N GLY A 21 35.90 -24.51 -8.68
CA GLY A 21 36.33 -24.41 -7.27
C GLY A 21 36.29 -23.01 -6.65
N LYS A 22 35.96 -21.96 -7.42
CA LYS A 22 35.76 -20.60 -6.92
C LYS A 22 34.28 -20.38 -6.61
N PRO A 23 33.93 -19.84 -5.43
CA PRO A 23 32.55 -19.49 -5.14
C PRO A 23 32.06 -18.48 -6.18
N VAL A 24 30.94 -18.79 -6.83
CA VAL A 24 30.26 -17.84 -7.71
C VAL A 24 29.70 -16.74 -6.81
N GLU A 25 30.34 -15.58 -6.84
CA GLU A 25 29.83 -14.40 -6.15
C GLU A 25 28.59 -13.90 -6.89
N ALA A 26 27.42 -14.11 -6.29
CA ALA A 26 26.16 -13.61 -6.81
C ALA A 26 25.82 -12.25 -6.19
N PHE A 27 25.30 -11.34 -7.02
CA PHE A 27 24.87 -10.01 -6.63
C PHE A 27 23.35 -9.94 -6.62
N LEU A 28 22.77 -9.77 -5.43
CA LEU A 28 21.34 -9.54 -5.23
C LEU A 28 21.07 -8.05 -5.40
N ILE A 29 20.30 -7.65 -6.41
CA ILE A 29 20.09 -6.25 -6.75
C ILE A 29 18.62 -5.87 -6.59
N LEU A 30 18.37 -4.87 -5.72
CA LEU A 30 17.14 -4.10 -5.76
C LEU A 30 17.31 -3.02 -6.84
N LEU A 31 16.66 -3.20 -7.98
CA LEU A 31 16.87 -2.37 -9.15
C LEU A 31 16.13 -1.03 -8.99
N SER A 32 16.87 0.06 -9.08
CA SER A 32 16.42 1.43 -8.96
C SER A 32 17.19 2.31 -9.95
N MET A 33 16.83 3.58 -10.07
CA MET A 33 17.61 4.54 -10.87
C MET A 33 19.08 4.62 -10.42
N THR A 34 19.36 4.42 -9.13
CA THR A 34 20.72 4.49 -8.58
C THR A 34 21.51 3.20 -8.74
N THR A 35 20.84 2.06 -8.89
CA THR A 35 21.46 0.73 -8.99
C THR A 35 21.44 0.14 -10.39
N LEU A 36 20.76 0.78 -11.35
CA LEU A 36 20.72 0.37 -12.74
C LEU A 36 22.12 0.30 -13.38
N LEU A 37 22.95 1.34 -13.20
CA LEU A 37 24.31 1.36 -13.75
C LEU A 37 25.21 0.28 -13.10
N PRO A 38 25.25 0.12 -11.76
CA PRO A 38 25.91 -1.02 -11.14
C PRO A 38 25.43 -2.38 -11.66
N ALA A 39 24.12 -2.57 -11.85
CA ALA A 39 23.56 -3.81 -12.39
C ALA A 39 24.05 -4.11 -13.81
N LEU A 40 24.02 -3.11 -14.69
CA LEU A 40 24.52 -3.21 -16.06
C LEU A 40 26.03 -3.52 -16.07
N TRP A 41 26.82 -2.86 -15.23
CA TRP A 41 28.25 -3.10 -15.13
C TRP A 41 28.55 -4.54 -14.68
N LEU A 42 27.87 -5.03 -13.63
CA LEU A 42 28.04 -6.39 -13.14
C LEU A 42 27.65 -7.44 -14.19
N ALA A 43 26.54 -7.20 -14.90
CA ALA A 43 26.10 -8.06 -16.00
C ALA A 43 27.14 -8.11 -17.13
N LEU A 44 27.68 -6.95 -17.55
CA LEU A 44 28.73 -6.82 -18.55
C LEU A 44 30.04 -7.51 -18.15
N CYS A 45 30.39 -7.49 -16.86
CA CYS A 45 31.55 -8.20 -16.32
C CYS A 45 31.32 -9.73 -16.15
N GLY A 46 30.19 -10.26 -16.61
CA GLY A 46 29.88 -11.70 -16.50
C GLY A 46 29.58 -12.17 -15.07
N ARG A 47 29.25 -11.25 -14.15
CA ARG A 47 28.89 -11.60 -12.76
C ARG A 47 27.44 -12.05 -12.66
N THR A 48 27.15 -13.01 -11.78
CA THR A 48 25.77 -13.45 -11.56
C THR A 48 24.97 -12.34 -10.89
N VAL A 49 23.90 -11.88 -11.54
CA VAL A 49 23.02 -10.82 -11.05
C VAL A 49 21.62 -11.39 -10.85
N ILE A 50 21.11 -11.28 -9.63
CA ILE A 50 19.74 -11.69 -9.29
C ILE A 50 18.96 -10.44 -8.92
N ILE A 51 17.97 -10.09 -9.74
CA ILE A 51 17.09 -8.95 -9.49
C ILE A 51 16.04 -9.38 -8.47
N ILE A 52 16.16 -8.91 -7.23
CA ILE A 52 15.25 -9.28 -6.13
C ILE A 52 13.98 -8.42 -6.12
N GLY A 53 14.01 -7.26 -6.78
CA GLY A 53 12.85 -6.39 -6.94
C GLY A 53 13.19 -5.14 -7.73
N VAL A 54 12.16 -4.36 -8.06
CA VAL A 54 12.30 -3.07 -8.75
C VAL A 54 11.67 -1.98 -7.89
N GLU A 55 12.48 -1.01 -7.46
CA GLU A 55 12.04 0.14 -6.68
C GLU A 55 12.08 1.42 -7.52
N SER A 56 10.93 2.07 -7.62
CA SER A 56 10.79 3.32 -8.33
C SER A 56 10.27 4.46 -7.46
N GLY A 57 10.85 5.65 -7.62
CA GLY A 57 10.33 6.88 -7.04
C GLY A 57 9.05 7.37 -7.73
N PHE A 58 8.76 6.99 -8.97
CA PHE A 58 7.59 7.45 -9.72
C PHE A 58 7.02 6.37 -10.65
N GLY A 59 5.75 6.47 -11.03
CA GLY A 59 5.11 5.48 -11.91
C GLY A 59 5.82 5.34 -13.28
N ALA A 60 6.20 6.45 -13.90
CA ALA A 60 6.89 6.44 -15.18
C ALA A 60 8.27 5.74 -15.12
N THR A 61 9.04 5.98 -14.06
CA THR A 61 10.33 5.30 -13.88
C THR A 61 10.17 3.82 -13.53
N GLN A 62 9.03 3.39 -12.98
CA GLN A 62 8.76 1.97 -12.73
C GLN A 62 8.69 1.21 -14.06
N ALA A 63 7.98 1.74 -15.05
CA ALA A 63 7.88 1.13 -16.37
C ALA A 63 9.25 1.00 -17.04
N LEU A 64 10.08 2.05 -16.95
CA LEU A 64 11.45 2.05 -17.48
C LEU A 64 12.35 1.05 -16.76
N LEU A 65 12.31 1.00 -15.42
CA LEU A 65 13.11 0.05 -14.64
C LEU A 65 12.65 -1.40 -14.87
N ASN A 66 11.34 -1.64 -15.01
CA ASN A 66 10.82 -2.96 -15.39
C ASN A 66 11.27 -3.36 -16.80
N LEU A 67 11.29 -2.41 -17.75
CA LEU A 67 11.85 -2.66 -19.08
C LEU A 67 13.34 -2.99 -19.00
N ALA A 68 14.11 -2.24 -18.21
CA ALA A 68 15.53 -2.49 -17.99
C ALA A 68 15.78 -3.85 -17.32
N SER A 69 14.97 -4.23 -16.32
CA SER A 69 15.00 -5.55 -15.69
C SER A 69 14.81 -6.67 -16.70
N ARG A 70 13.77 -6.58 -17.54
CA ARG A 70 13.50 -7.56 -18.60
C ARG A 70 14.62 -7.61 -19.63
N TYR A 71 15.16 -6.45 -20.00
CA TYR A 71 16.30 -6.36 -20.92
C TYR A 71 17.55 -7.04 -20.36
N LEU A 72 17.88 -6.81 -19.08
CA LEU A 72 19.00 -7.44 -18.40
C LEU A 72 18.89 -8.98 -18.44
N VAL A 73 17.74 -9.51 -18.06
CA VAL A 73 17.49 -10.96 -18.04
C VAL A 73 17.51 -11.56 -19.45
N ALA A 74 16.92 -10.89 -20.44
CA ALA A 74 16.89 -11.39 -21.81
C ALA A 74 18.25 -11.37 -22.50
N ARG A 75 19.11 -10.40 -22.16
CA ARG A 75 20.39 -10.17 -22.87
C ARG A 75 21.57 -10.95 -22.29
N TRP A 76 21.54 -11.25 -20.99
CA TRP A 76 22.65 -11.87 -20.25
C TRP A 76 22.18 -13.12 -19.50
N PRO A 77 22.69 -14.33 -19.84
CA PRO A 77 22.29 -15.58 -19.18
C PRO A 77 22.59 -15.64 -17.66
N ASN A 78 23.55 -14.83 -17.21
CA ASN A 78 23.92 -14.66 -15.80
C ASN A 78 23.01 -13.68 -15.05
N CYS A 79 21.97 -13.13 -15.68
CA CYS A 79 20.98 -12.25 -15.07
C CYS A 79 19.64 -12.98 -14.95
N GLN A 80 19.05 -13.01 -13.75
CA GLN A 80 17.75 -13.64 -13.49
C GLN A 80 16.94 -12.79 -12.51
N THR A 81 15.62 -12.95 -12.47
CA THR A 81 14.83 -12.41 -11.36
C THR A 81 14.65 -13.43 -10.26
N VAL A 82 14.43 -12.96 -9.03
CA VAL A 82 14.10 -13.86 -7.90
C VAL A 82 12.79 -14.62 -8.15
N ASP A 83 11.86 -14.03 -8.90
CA ASP A 83 10.57 -14.63 -9.22
C ASP A 83 10.73 -15.76 -10.27
N ASP A 84 11.68 -15.64 -11.22
CA ASP A 84 12.03 -16.73 -12.16
C ASP A 84 12.64 -17.92 -11.42
N LEU A 85 13.53 -17.62 -10.47
CA LEU A 85 14.21 -18.65 -9.69
C LEU A 85 13.31 -19.33 -8.65
N TRP A 86 12.33 -18.59 -8.11
CA TRP A 86 11.37 -19.11 -7.15
C TRP A 86 9.94 -18.65 -7.47
N PRO A 87 9.24 -19.32 -8.42
CA PRO A 87 7.88 -18.93 -8.81
C PRO A 87 6.85 -19.01 -7.67
N ARG A 88 7.12 -19.80 -6.63
CA ARG A 88 6.28 -19.91 -5.43
C ARG A 88 6.57 -18.83 -4.38
N LEU A 89 7.57 -17.97 -4.59
CA LEU A 89 7.97 -16.92 -3.65
C LEU A 89 6.79 -16.07 -3.16
N PRO A 90 5.85 -15.58 -4.00
CA PRO A 90 4.75 -14.75 -3.51
C PRO A 90 3.87 -15.44 -2.45
N LYS A 91 3.60 -16.75 -2.62
CA LYS A 91 2.86 -17.55 -1.63
C LYS A 91 3.70 -17.85 -0.39
N GLY A 92 4.98 -18.16 -0.60
CA GLY A 92 5.94 -18.39 0.48
C GLY A 92 6.11 -17.17 1.38
N LEU A 93 6.20 -15.97 0.79
CA LEU A 93 6.34 -14.69 1.49
C LEU A 93 5.20 -14.41 2.47
N LEU A 94 3.94 -14.66 2.07
CA LEU A 94 2.79 -14.44 2.94
C LEU A 94 2.80 -15.38 4.16
N THR A 95 3.17 -16.64 3.93
CA THR A 95 3.28 -17.65 5.00
C THR A 95 4.43 -17.31 5.94
N TRP A 96 5.57 -16.92 5.36
CA TRP A 96 6.75 -16.48 6.10
C TRP A 96 6.48 -15.26 6.96
N TRP A 97 5.74 -14.27 6.43
CA TRP A 97 5.32 -13.11 7.18
C TRP A 97 4.57 -13.53 8.45
N ASN A 98 3.55 -14.39 8.28
CA ASN A 98 2.73 -14.85 9.39
C ASN A 98 3.51 -15.63 10.44
N ALA A 99 4.50 -16.42 10.02
CA ALA A 99 5.28 -17.27 10.91
C ALA A 99 6.45 -16.54 11.60
N ARG A 100 7.16 -15.64 10.89
CA ARG A 100 8.42 -15.05 11.37
C ARG A 100 8.29 -13.63 11.89
N PHE A 101 7.22 -12.90 11.56
CA PHE A 101 7.08 -11.48 11.86
C PHE A 101 5.86 -11.14 12.75
N PRO A 102 5.52 -11.92 13.80
CA PRO A 102 4.48 -11.50 14.73
C PRO A 102 4.89 -10.18 15.40
N ASP A 103 3.94 -9.25 15.46
CA ASP A 103 4.09 -7.94 16.11
C ASP A 103 5.33 -7.15 15.66
N PHE A 104 5.73 -7.28 14.39
CA PHE A 104 6.92 -6.63 13.86
C PHE A 104 6.94 -5.13 14.12
N PHE A 105 5.84 -4.46 13.77
CA PHE A 105 5.74 -3.01 13.89
C PHE A 105 5.89 -2.52 15.34
N LEU A 106 5.31 -3.24 16.31
CA LEU A 106 5.41 -2.85 17.74
C LEU A 106 6.85 -2.82 18.25
N ARG A 107 7.74 -3.68 17.72
CA ARG A 107 9.15 -3.72 18.15
C ARG A 107 9.97 -2.59 17.54
N ILE A 108 9.74 -2.30 16.28
CA ILE A 108 10.52 -1.32 15.52
C ILE A 108 9.97 0.11 15.61
N GLU A 109 8.74 0.30 16.12
CA GLU A 109 8.04 1.59 16.07
C GLU A 109 8.88 2.72 16.69
N ARG A 110 9.52 2.48 17.83
CA ARG A 110 10.35 3.51 18.48
C ARG A 110 11.53 3.92 17.58
N MET A 111 12.28 2.95 17.08
CA MET A 111 13.42 3.20 16.18
C MET A 111 12.96 3.94 14.91
N GLN A 112 11.82 3.56 14.33
CA GLN A 112 11.23 4.30 13.21
C GLN A 112 10.90 5.75 13.58
N ASN A 113 10.21 5.97 14.70
CA ASN A 113 9.80 7.30 15.13
C ASN A 113 11.03 8.22 15.34
N ASP A 114 12.09 7.69 15.95
CA ASP A 114 13.36 8.40 16.16
C ASP A 114 14.03 8.70 14.80
N ARG A 115 14.17 7.69 13.94
CA ARG A 115 14.79 7.79 12.60
C ARG A 115 14.13 8.84 11.72
N PHE A 116 12.79 8.91 11.77
CA PHE A 116 11.96 9.82 10.98
C PHE A 116 11.51 11.06 11.76
N ARG A 117 12.08 11.30 12.96
CA ARG A 117 11.90 12.52 13.76
C ARG A 117 10.43 12.87 14.00
N PHE A 118 9.64 11.89 14.42
CA PHE A 118 8.19 12.04 14.62
C PHE A 118 7.84 13.13 15.63
N ASP A 119 8.68 13.37 16.63
CA ASP A 119 8.48 14.41 17.65
C ASP A 119 8.68 15.82 17.08
N GLU A 120 9.51 15.96 16.05
CA GLU A 120 9.82 17.25 15.44
C GLU A 120 8.88 17.58 14.28
N ILE A 121 8.30 16.56 13.65
CA ILE A 121 7.56 16.72 12.40
C ILE A 121 6.26 17.50 12.57
N ASP A 122 5.66 17.49 13.77
CA ASP A 122 4.44 18.25 14.06
C ASP A 122 4.70 19.77 13.91
N GLY A 123 5.81 20.27 14.48
CA GLY A 123 6.22 21.66 14.29
C GLY A 123 6.72 21.96 12.87
N LEU A 124 7.44 21.00 12.28
CA LEU A 124 8.05 21.18 10.96
C LEU A 124 7.06 21.10 9.80
N LEU A 125 5.97 20.34 9.87
CA LEU A 125 5.03 20.15 8.76
C LEU A 125 3.60 20.59 9.08
N GLY A 126 3.28 20.91 10.33
CA GLY A 126 1.96 21.37 10.75
C GLY A 126 0.87 20.36 10.36
N GLU A 127 -0.11 20.81 9.58
CA GLU A 127 -1.25 20.00 9.14
C GLU A 127 -0.90 18.78 8.26
N TYR A 128 0.33 18.69 7.74
CA TYR A 128 0.80 17.52 6.98
C TYR A 128 1.49 16.48 7.87
N ALA A 129 1.79 16.80 9.13
CA ALA A 129 2.55 15.92 10.02
C ALA A 129 1.87 14.55 10.23
N TYR A 130 0.55 14.54 10.43
CA TYR A 130 -0.20 13.31 10.64
C TYR A 130 -0.18 12.39 9.41
N ALA A 131 -0.32 12.96 8.21
CA ALA A 131 -0.20 12.21 6.96
C ALA A 131 1.24 11.77 6.67
N TYR A 132 2.23 12.60 7.01
CA TYR A 132 3.63 12.20 6.97
C TYR A 132 3.86 10.94 7.83
N LYS A 133 3.40 10.94 9.09
CA LYS A 133 3.54 9.81 10.01
C LYS A 133 2.89 8.55 9.44
N HIS A 134 1.69 8.68 8.87
CA HIS A 134 1.01 7.60 8.16
C HIS A 134 1.85 7.03 7.01
N GLU A 135 2.34 7.86 6.07
CA GLU A 135 3.16 7.37 4.93
C GLU A 135 4.43 6.67 5.39
N VAL A 136 5.11 7.21 6.41
CA VAL A 136 6.33 6.60 6.95
C VAL A 136 6.02 5.23 7.55
N CYS A 137 4.98 5.10 8.37
CA CYS A 137 4.55 3.79 8.88
C CYS A 137 4.18 2.84 7.74
N ALA A 138 3.34 3.28 6.80
CA ALA A 138 2.90 2.46 5.67
C ALA A 138 4.09 1.97 4.80
N ALA A 139 5.15 2.78 4.68
CA ALA A 139 6.37 2.39 3.94
C ALA A 139 7.13 1.24 4.60
N THR A 140 6.94 0.97 5.89
CA THR A 140 7.53 -0.21 6.57
C THR A 140 7.11 -1.52 5.92
N HIS A 141 5.89 -1.61 5.38
CA HIS A 141 5.49 -2.78 4.60
C HIS A 141 6.33 -2.96 3.32
N ASP A 142 6.68 -1.88 2.63
CA ASP A 142 7.54 -1.93 1.45
C ASP A 142 8.96 -2.41 1.81
N TYR A 143 9.54 -1.90 2.90
CA TYR A 143 10.87 -2.33 3.37
C TYR A 143 10.89 -3.78 3.83
N LEU A 144 9.84 -4.22 4.52
CA LEU A 144 9.70 -5.61 4.90
C LEU A 144 9.63 -6.52 3.68
N ASN A 145 8.86 -6.16 2.65
CA ASN A 145 8.84 -6.94 1.40
C ASN A 145 10.23 -7.04 0.76
N GLN A 146 11.05 -5.98 0.82
CA GLN A 146 12.43 -6.01 0.33
C GLN A 146 13.32 -6.93 1.17
N ILE A 147 13.22 -6.84 2.50
CA ILE A 147 13.95 -7.70 3.45
C ILE A 147 13.59 -9.17 3.19
N HIS A 148 12.31 -9.49 3.09
CA HIS A 148 11.87 -10.87 2.87
C HIS A 148 12.35 -11.43 1.53
N ARG A 149 12.23 -10.65 0.44
CA ARG A 149 12.76 -11.04 -0.87
C ARG A 149 14.27 -11.27 -0.83
N THR A 150 14.99 -10.46 -0.05
CA THR A 150 16.42 -10.63 0.18
C THR A 150 16.69 -11.94 0.93
N ILE A 151 16.05 -12.17 2.08
CA ILE A 151 16.27 -13.40 2.88
C ILE A 151 15.92 -14.63 2.05
N ALA A 152 14.79 -14.61 1.36
CA ALA A 152 14.36 -15.67 0.45
C ALA A 152 15.46 -15.99 -0.58
N ALA A 153 15.97 -14.98 -1.28
CA ALA A 153 17.05 -15.18 -2.24
C ALA A 153 18.32 -15.74 -1.56
N THR A 154 18.64 -15.30 -0.34
CA THR A 154 19.86 -15.76 0.35
C THR A 154 19.75 -17.20 0.87
N GLU A 155 18.58 -17.59 1.39
CA GLU A 155 18.33 -18.95 1.89
C GLU A 155 18.21 -19.97 0.74
N VAL A 156 17.62 -19.58 -0.40
CA VAL A 156 17.47 -20.47 -1.56
C VAL A 156 18.80 -20.60 -2.31
N PHE A 157 19.52 -19.50 -2.54
CA PHE A 157 20.61 -19.51 -3.52
C PHE A 157 21.98 -19.74 -2.89
N LEU A 158 22.41 -18.99 -1.86
CA LEU A 158 23.81 -19.03 -1.42
C LEU A 158 24.04 -18.51 0.03
N PRO A 159 24.28 -19.38 1.02
CA PRO A 159 24.65 -18.94 2.37
C PRO A 159 26.07 -18.37 2.48
N ASP A 160 26.99 -18.68 1.55
CA ASP A 160 28.43 -18.45 1.79
C ASP A 160 29.05 -17.25 1.03
N SER A 161 28.43 -16.72 -0.04
CA SER A 161 29.03 -15.66 -0.87
C SER A 161 28.06 -14.85 -1.75
N CYS A 162 27.12 -14.11 -1.14
CA CYS A 162 26.30 -13.15 -1.87
C CYS A 162 26.52 -11.71 -1.38
N ALA A 163 26.41 -10.76 -2.31
CA ALA A 163 26.45 -9.33 -2.02
C ALA A 163 25.11 -8.68 -2.37
N VAL A 164 24.54 -7.90 -1.45
CA VAL A 164 23.28 -7.17 -1.70
C VAL A 164 23.59 -5.72 -2.08
N ILE A 165 23.00 -5.25 -3.17
CA ILE A 165 23.11 -3.89 -3.69
C ILE A 165 21.72 -3.26 -3.81
N GLY A 166 21.57 -2.04 -3.28
CA GLY A 166 20.34 -1.25 -3.43
C GLY A 166 19.37 -1.34 -2.27
N LEU A 167 19.60 -2.21 -1.29
CA LEU A 167 18.80 -2.24 -0.08
C LEU A 167 19.08 -0.98 0.76
N ASP A 168 18.02 -0.31 1.20
CA ASP A 168 18.15 0.93 1.98
C ASP A 168 18.70 0.65 3.39
N ALA A 169 19.50 1.58 3.93
CA ALA A 169 20.04 1.46 5.28
C ALA A 169 18.95 1.26 6.34
N TYR A 170 17.79 1.91 6.17
CA TYR A 170 16.65 1.73 7.07
C TYR A 170 16.09 0.30 7.04
N ALA A 171 16.09 -0.38 5.89
CA ALA A 171 15.67 -1.79 5.83
C ALA A 171 16.63 -2.71 6.58
N LEU A 172 17.93 -2.41 6.57
CA LEU A 172 18.93 -3.14 7.35
C LEU A 172 18.78 -2.88 8.85
N GLU A 173 18.56 -1.62 9.24
CA GLU A 173 18.26 -1.22 10.63
C GLU A 173 16.99 -1.91 11.14
N LEU A 174 15.93 -1.94 10.33
CA LEU A 174 14.68 -2.64 10.62
C LEU A 174 14.88 -4.14 10.90
N TYR A 175 15.67 -4.80 10.04
CA TYR A 175 15.99 -6.21 10.24
C TYR A 175 16.77 -6.40 11.54
N ALA A 176 17.81 -5.60 11.75
CA ALA A 176 18.68 -5.71 12.93
C ALA A 176 17.93 -5.46 14.24
N GLU A 177 17.05 -4.45 14.27
CA GLU A 177 16.22 -4.14 15.42
C GLU A 177 15.26 -5.29 15.76
N TYR A 178 14.64 -5.90 14.75
CA TYR A 178 13.67 -6.97 14.98
C TYR A 178 14.30 -8.30 15.39
N PHE A 179 15.37 -8.72 14.69
CA PHE A 179 16.02 -10.02 14.90
C PHE A 179 17.16 -9.97 15.93
N GLY A 180 17.61 -8.79 16.34
CA GLY A 180 18.71 -8.61 17.29
C GLY A 180 20.10 -8.89 16.69
N HIS A 181 20.20 -9.04 15.37
CA HIS A 181 21.46 -9.28 14.67
C HIS A 181 21.38 -8.74 13.23
N PRO A 182 22.52 -8.38 12.60
CA PRO A 182 22.51 -7.92 11.21
C PRO A 182 22.03 -9.00 10.25
N LEU A 183 21.59 -8.58 9.06
CA LEU A 183 21.26 -9.50 7.97
C LEU A 183 22.48 -10.38 7.66
N PRO A 184 22.34 -11.72 7.58
CA PRO A 184 23.48 -12.65 7.49
C PRO A 184 24.13 -12.69 6.11
N VAL A 185 24.24 -11.56 5.43
CA VAL A 185 24.83 -11.43 4.09
C VAL A 185 25.66 -10.16 3.98
N ARG A 186 26.62 -10.14 3.05
CA ARG A 186 27.43 -8.95 2.80
C ARG A 186 26.56 -7.93 2.09
N CYS A 187 25.92 -7.07 2.87
CA CYS A 187 25.29 -5.89 2.34
C CYS A 187 26.38 -4.86 2.10
N ASN A 188 26.45 -4.34 0.88
CA ASN A 188 27.09 -3.05 0.66
C ASN A 188 25.96 -2.02 0.77
N PRO A 189 25.63 -1.54 1.99
CA PRO A 189 24.63 -0.50 2.13
C PRO A 189 25.10 0.64 1.25
N ILE A 190 24.26 1.02 0.28
CA ILE A 190 24.52 2.26 -0.42
C ILE A 190 24.27 3.32 0.65
N SER A 191 25.35 3.88 1.22
CA SER A 191 25.21 5.01 2.12
C SER A 191 24.68 6.17 1.29
N TYR A 192 23.39 6.41 1.41
CA TYR A 192 22.73 7.52 0.74
C TYR A 192 22.81 8.81 1.55
N GLU A 193 23.46 8.77 2.71
CA GLU A 193 23.66 9.94 3.56
C GLU A 193 24.90 10.74 3.12
N THR A 194 25.92 10.07 2.57
CA THR A 194 27.18 10.70 2.14
C THR A 194 27.63 10.25 0.75
N GLY A 195 28.56 10.98 0.14
CA GLY A 195 29.16 10.63 -1.16
C GLY A 195 28.27 10.82 -2.40
N LEU A 196 28.69 10.20 -3.51
CA LEU A 196 28.06 10.35 -4.83
C LEU A 196 26.61 9.85 -4.85
N PHE A 197 26.32 8.69 -4.24
CA PHE A 197 24.97 8.13 -4.22
C PHE A 197 23.98 8.99 -3.41
N GLY A 198 24.43 9.57 -2.28
CA GLY A 198 23.62 10.53 -1.54
C GLY A 198 23.35 11.83 -2.31
N LEU A 199 24.30 12.29 -3.12
CA LEU A 199 24.09 13.42 -4.02
C LEU A 199 23.08 13.07 -5.13
N LEU A 200 23.23 11.91 -5.78
CA LEU A 200 22.33 11.43 -6.82
C LEU A 200 20.89 11.26 -6.29
N ARG A 201 20.73 10.69 -5.09
CA ARG A 201 19.42 10.56 -4.44
C ARG A 201 18.79 11.92 -4.17
N ARG A 202 19.52 12.86 -3.55
CA ARG A 202 19.02 14.21 -3.28
C ARG A 202 18.65 14.95 -4.58
N GLY A 203 19.46 14.80 -5.63
CA GLY A 203 19.16 15.32 -6.96
C GLY A 203 17.87 14.72 -7.54
N SER A 204 17.73 13.40 -7.50
CA SER A 204 16.51 12.71 -7.94
C SER A 204 15.27 13.16 -7.15
N ASN A 205 15.37 13.26 -5.83
CA ASN A 205 14.29 13.74 -4.97
C ASN A 205 13.93 15.22 -5.24
N ALA A 206 14.91 16.06 -5.58
CA ALA A 206 14.66 17.44 -6.01
C ALA A 206 13.92 17.47 -7.36
N THR A 207 14.33 16.65 -8.32
CA THR A 207 13.61 16.49 -9.59
C THR A 207 12.16 16.03 -9.36
N ILE A 208 11.93 15.04 -8.49
CA ILE A 208 10.59 14.56 -8.13
C ILE A 208 9.73 15.70 -7.54
N ALA A 209 10.29 16.49 -6.62
CA ALA A 209 9.59 17.63 -6.04
C ALA A 209 9.24 18.70 -7.09
N ILE A 210 10.17 19.05 -7.97
CA ILE A 210 9.96 20.01 -9.07
C ILE A 210 8.88 19.50 -10.03
N CYS A 211 8.94 18.23 -10.44
CA CYS A 211 7.93 17.62 -11.29
C CYS A 211 6.55 17.61 -10.61
N THR A 212 6.49 17.35 -9.30
CA THR A 212 5.24 17.37 -8.52
C THR A 212 4.65 18.78 -8.47
N ILE A 213 5.47 19.81 -8.24
CA ILE A 213 5.07 21.21 -8.27
C ILE A 213 4.56 21.58 -9.67
N GLY A 214 5.34 21.29 -10.72
CA GLY A 214 4.98 21.60 -12.10
C GLY A 214 3.66 20.94 -12.51
N TYR A 215 3.50 19.65 -12.20
CA TYR A 215 2.25 18.92 -12.42
C TYR A 215 1.08 19.55 -11.66
N GLY A 216 1.27 19.88 -10.37
CA GLY A 216 0.26 20.53 -9.54
C GLY A 216 -0.18 21.89 -10.09
N ILE A 217 0.76 22.71 -10.55
CA ILE A 217 0.49 24.01 -11.18
C ILE A 217 -0.32 23.83 -12.47
N ILE A 218 0.14 22.97 -13.39
CA ILE A 218 -0.56 22.69 -14.65
C ILE A 218 -1.97 22.17 -14.39
N TRP A 219 -2.11 21.25 -13.43
CA TRP A 219 -3.41 20.72 -13.03
C TRP A 219 -4.33 21.81 -12.49
N CYS A 220 -3.83 22.70 -11.62
CA CYS A 220 -4.62 23.81 -11.08
C CYS A 220 -5.11 24.74 -12.18
N LEU A 221 -4.22 25.16 -13.09
CA LEU A 221 -4.55 26.06 -14.20
C LEU A 221 -5.64 25.46 -15.10
N ARG A 222 -5.58 24.16 -15.37
CA ARG A 222 -6.62 23.43 -16.14
C ARG A 222 -7.95 23.30 -15.42
N ARG A 223 -8.00 23.53 -14.10
CA ARG A 223 -9.18 23.35 -13.25
C ARG A 223 -9.76 24.66 -12.72
N VAL A 224 -9.23 25.80 -13.15
CA VAL A 224 -9.80 27.10 -12.79
C VAL A 224 -11.17 27.28 -13.44
N ALA A 225 -12.19 27.54 -12.64
CA ALA A 225 -13.48 27.99 -13.14
C ALA A 225 -13.46 29.52 -13.30
N LEU A 226 -13.61 30.00 -14.54
CA LEU A 226 -13.68 31.44 -14.83
C LEU A 226 -14.95 32.10 -14.28
N ARG A 227 -16.01 31.32 -14.08
CA ARG A 227 -17.27 31.72 -13.45
C ARG A 227 -17.59 30.74 -12.33
N SER A 228 -18.18 31.23 -11.25
CA SER A 228 -18.66 30.38 -10.16
C SER A 228 -19.64 29.35 -10.71
N LYS A 229 -19.34 28.07 -10.50
CA LYS A 229 -20.26 26.98 -10.86
C LYS A 229 -21.15 26.69 -9.65
N PRO A 230 -22.43 26.35 -9.87
CA PRO A 230 -23.30 25.97 -8.76
C PRO A 230 -22.74 24.73 -8.06
N VAL A 231 -22.69 24.78 -6.73
CA VAL A 231 -22.26 23.65 -5.91
C VAL A 231 -23.35 22.57 -5.94
N LYS A 232 -22.99 21.36 -6.34
CA LYS A 232 -23.92 20.23 -6.33
C LYS A 232 -24.04 19.69 -4.90
N GLN A 233 -25.25 19.60 -4.37
CA GLN A 233 -25.51 19.12 -3.02
C GLN A 233 -25.92 17.65 -3.02
N TYR A 234 -25.29 16.86 -2.15
CA TYR A 234 -25.57 15.45 -1.94
C TYR A 234 -25.77 15.17 -0.45
N PHE A 235 -26.58 14.17 -0.15
CA PHE A 235 -26.65 13.65 1.21
C PHE A 235 -25.36 12.89 1.56
N MET A 236 -24.88 12.07 0.63
CA MET A 236 -23.70 11.24 0.83
C MET A 236 -22.82 11.17 -0.42
N GLY A 237 -21.51 11.24 -0.22
CA GLY A 237 -20.51 10.84 -1.21
C GLY A 237 -19.78 9.58 -0.74
N SER A 238 -19.27 8.76 -1.64
CA SER A 238 -18.38 7.66 -1.25
C SER A 238 -17.31 7.40 -2.29
N ASP A 239 -16.09 7.16 -1.84
CA ASP A 239 -15.09 6.51 -2.68
C ASP A 239 -15.55 5.09 -2.99
N ILE A 240 -15.36 4.66 -4.23
CA ILE A 240 -15.53 3.28 -4.67
C ILE A 240 -14.15 2.74 -5.06
N VAL A 241 -13.90 1.49 -4.68
CA VAL A 241 -12.61 0.81 -4.84
C VAL A 241 -12.85 -0.56 -5.40
N ALA A 242 -12.00 -1.00 -6.33
CA ALA A 242 -12.02 -2.36 -6.86
C ALA A 242 -13.42 -2.83 -7.27
N TYR A 243 -14.21 -1.89 -7.81
CA TYR A 243 -15.55 -2.17 -8.31
C TYR A 243 -16.50 -2.76 -7.24
N ASP A 244 -16.41 -2.33 -5.98
CA ASP A 244 -17.26 -2.83 -4.88
C ASP A 244 -18.74 -2.45 -5.06
N ARG A 245 -19.44 -3.19 -5.93
CA ARG A 245 -20.88 -3.09 -6.20
C ARG A 245 -21.71 -3.31 -4.94
N ARG A 246 -21.23 -4.15 -4.01
CA ARG A 246 -21.93 -4.44 -2.76
C ARG A 246 -21.98 -3.20 -1.87
N HIS A 247 -20.87 -2.47 -1.74
CA HIS A 247 -20.85 -1.20 -1.01
C HIS A 247 -21.78 -0.18 -1.67
N ALA A 248 -21.75 -0.03 -2.99
CA ALA A 248 -22.66 0.86 -3.71
C ALA A 248 -24.15 0.56 -3.44
N ARG A 249 -24.56 -0.72 -3.40
CA ARG A 249 -25.93 -1.12 -3.02
C ARG A 249 -26.33 -0.67 -1.62
N ILE A 250 -25.46 -0.90 -0.65
CA ILE A 250 -25.73 -0.56 0.75
C ILE A 250 -25.89 0.94 0.91
N LEU A 251 -25.01 1.73 0.27
CA LEU A 251 -25.13 3.18 0.28
C LEU A 251 -26.43 3.67 -0.35
N ARG A 252 -26.89 3.03 -1.44
CA ARG A 252 -28.18 3.36 -2.06
C ARG A 252 -29.35 3.09 -1.11
N GLN A 253 -29.31 2.02 -0.32
CA GLN A 253 -30.34 1.75 0.70
C GLN A 253 -30.32 2.80 1.82
N ILE A 254 -29.13 3.28 2.22
CA ILE A 254 -28.99 4.36 3.20
C ILE A 254 -29.53 5.69 2.66
N CYS A 255 -29.31 5.96 1.37
CA CYS A 255 -29.75 7.16 0.66
C CYS A 255 -31.16 7.03 0.02
N HIS A 256 -32.04 6.17 0.53
CA HIS A 256 -33.39 6.02 -0.03
C HIS A 256 -34.20 7.35 0.00
N GLY A 257 -35.18 7.47 -0.91
CA GLY A 257 -36.04 8.65 -1.05
C GLY A 257 -35.40 9.78 -1.87
N SER A 258 -35.55 11.03 -1.43
CA SER A 258 -35.02 12.24 -2.09
C SER A 258 -33.53 12.51 -1.82
N ARG A 259 -32.83 11.61 -1.14
CA ARG A 259 -31.42 11.78 -0.74
C ARG A 259 -30.49 11.42 -1.90
N ARG A 260 -29.79 12.42 -2.44
CA ARG A 260 -28.83 12.21 -3.52
C ARG A 260 -27.54 11.56 -3.01
N LEU A 261 -27.06 10.57 -3.77
CA LEU A 261 -25.79 9.86 -3.57
C LEU A 261 -24.84 10.16 -4.73
N LEU A 262 -23.55 10.37 -4.43
CA LEU A 262 -22.49 10.47 -5.43
C LEU A 262 -21.45 9.37 -5.19
N LEU A 263 -21.16 8.58 -6.22
CA LEU A 263 -20.07 7.61 -6.19
C LEU A 263 -18.82 8.21 -6.84
N VAL A 264 -17.70 8.17 -6.13
CA VAL A 264 -16.45 8.81 -6.53
C VAL A 264 -15.45 7.72 -6.90
N MET A 265 -15.07 7.71 -8.17
CA MET A 265 -14.18 6.71 -8.77
C MET A 265 -12.73 7.22 -8.75
N ARG A 266 -11.76 6.30 -8.65
CA ARG A 266 -10.34 6.68 -8.53
C ARG A 266 -9.73 7.07 -9.85
N ASN A 267 -10.15 6.39 -10.89
CA ASN A 267 -9.56 6.44 -12.22
C ASN A 267 -10.66 6.28 -13.28
N ARG A 268 -10.29 6.61 -14.52
CA ARG A 268 -11.19 6.59 -15.67
C ARG A 268 -11.75 5.18 -15.96
N PRO A 269 -10.96 4.10 -15.94
CA PRO A 269 -11.49 2.75 -16.11
C PRO A 269 -12.56 2.37 -15.07
N GLU A 270 -12.38 2.75 -13.81
CA GLU A 270 -13.40 2.55 -12.76
C GLU A 270 -14.70 3.31 -13.05
N LEU A 271 -14.60 4.55 -13.53
CA LEU A 271 -15.75 5.33 -13.93
C LEU A 271 -16.50 4.69 -15.10
N GLU A 272 -15.78 4.30 -16.16
CA GLU A 272 -16.36 3.68 -17.35
C GLU A 272 -17.04 2.35 -16.99
N LEU A 273 -16.38 1.50 -16.18
CA LEU A 273 -17.01 0.27 -15.74
C LEU A 273 -18.22 0.54 -14.85
N SER A 274 -18.19 1.55 -13.99
CA SER A 274 -19.33 1.88 -13.12
C SER A 274 -20.60 2.23 -13.90
N GLN A 275 -20.47 2.78 -15.11
CA GLN A 275 -21.61 3.10 -15.98
C GLN A 275 -22.35 1.85 -16.48
N THR A 276 -21.69 0.69 -16.48
CA THR A 276 -22.32 -0.60 -16.82
C THR A 276 -23.13 -1.21 -15.68
N TRP A 277 -23.10 -0.62 -14.48
CA TRP A 277 -23.80 -1.19 -13.34
C TRP A 277 -25.27 -0.78 -13.43
N ASP A 278 -26.19 -1.74 -13.49
CA ASP A 278 -27.65 -1.50 -13.41
C ASP A 278 -28.02 -0.59 -12.22
N GLN A 279 -27.24 -0.68 -11.15
CA GLN A 279 -27.42 0.10 -9.93
C GLN A 279 -26.88 1.53 -10.01
N ALA A 280 -25.89 1.78 -10.87
CA ALA A 280 -25.30 3.10 -11.09
C ALA A 280 -26.09 3.95 -12.08
N GLN A 281 -26.98 3.36 -12.90
CA GLN A 281 -27.87 4.13 -13.79
C GLN A 281 -28.73 5.17 -13.05
N HIS A 282 -28.92 4.98 -11.74
CA HIS A 282 -29.70 5.88 -10.88
C HIS A 282 -28.86 6.65 -9.86
N VAL A 283 -27.53 6.58 -9.96
CA VAL A 283 -26.61 7.24 -9.03
C VAL A 283 -25.58 8.02 -9.81
N GLU A 284 -25.36 9.28 -9.43
CA GLU A 284 -24.33 10.08 -10.09
C GLU A 284 -22.94 9.50 -9.77
N THR A 285 -22.10 9.40 -10.79
CA THR A 285 -20.71 8.96 -10.68
C THR A 285 -19.78 10.06 -11.17
N CYS A 286 -18.63 10.23 -10.52
CA CYS A 286 -17.62 11.19 -10.96
C CYS A 286 -16.20 10.71 -10.65
N LEU A 287 -15.20 11.37 -11.21
CA LEU A 287 -13.82 11.21 -10.73
C LEU A 287 -13.55 12.18 -9.59
N ARG A 288 -12.72 11.75 -8.63
CA ARG A 288 -12.19 12.65 -7.59
C ARG A 288 -11.46 13.89 -8.15
N SER A 289 -10.96 13.80 -9.38
CA SER A 289 -10.27 14.90 -10.07
C SER A 289 -11.20 15.89 -10.77
N GLU A 290 -12.52 15.67 -10.78
CA GLU A 290 -13.52 16.51 -11.46
C GLU A 290 -13.94 17.76 -10.68
N GLY A 291 -13.21 18.10 -9.62
CA GLY A 291 -13.33 19.37 -8.92
C GLY A 291 -12.94 20.59 -9.76
N HIS A 292 -13.17 21.79 -9.20
CA HIS A 292 -12.70 23.05 -9.78
C HIS A 292 -12.17 24.00 -8.72
N ILE A 293 -11.28 24.90 -9.13
CA ILE A 293 -10.70 25.96 -8.31
C ILE A 293 -11.37 27.28 -8.69
N GLU A 294 -11.86 28.03 -7.71
CA GLU A 294 -12.39 29.37 -7.97
C GLU A 294 -11.24 30.33 -8.33
N ARG A 295 -11.47 31.24 -9.28
CA ARG A 295 -10.44 32.20 -9.73
C ARG A 295 -9.79 32.97 -8.58
N ARG A 296 -10.57 33.36 -7.56
CA ARG A 296 -10.08 34.09 -6.37
C ARG A 296 -9.11 33.28 -5.51
N ASP A 297 -9.23 31.94 -5.55
CA ASP A 297 -8.42 31.04 -4.73
C ASP A 297 -7.17 30.53 -5.47
N LEU A 298 -7.03 30.82 -6.77
CA LEU A 298 -5.97 30.28 -7.61
C LEU A 298 -4.59 30.64 -7.07
N LEU A 299 -4.31 31.93 -6.83
CA LEU A 299 -2.98 32.38 -6.38
C LEU A 299 -2.58 31.76 -5.05
N TRP A 300 -3.52 31.70 -4.09
CA TRP A 300 -3.31 31.03 -2.80
C TRP A 300 -3.07 29.53 -2.95
N THR A 301 -3.79 28.89 -3.86
CA THR A 301 -3.64 27.46 -4.16
C THR A 301 -2.28 27.15 -4.78
N LEU A 302 -1.83 27.94 -5.76
CA LEU A 302 -0.51 27.80 -6.38
C LEU A 302 0.61 28.03 -5.35
N LYS A 303 0.49 29.08 -4.53
CA LYS A 303 1.43 29.37 -3.44
C LYS A 303 1.50 28.20 -2.46
N ALA A 304 0.36 27.62 -2.06
CA ALA A 304 0.33 26.47 -1.17
C ALA A 304 1.03 25.24 -1.78
N ILE A 305 0.81 24.93 -3.07
CA ILE A 305 1.51 23.82 -3.75
C ILE A 305 3.02 24.03 -3.69
N VAL A 306 3.51 25.20 -4.06
CA VAL A 306 4.95 25.47 -4.09
C VAL A 306 5.55 25.42 -2.69
N LEU A 307 5.02 26.21 -1.75
CA LEU A 307 5.62 26.37 -0.43
C LEU A 307 5.50 25.09 0.41
N HIS A 308 4.36 24.41 0.39
CA HIS A 308 4.18 23.21 1.20
C HIS A 308 4.97 22.03 0.64
N THR A 309 5.06 21.91 -0.69
CA THR A 309 5.91 20.87 -1.32
C THR A 309 7.39 21.12 -1.05
N ALA A 310 7.86 22.37 -1.14
CA ALA A 310 9.23 22.74 -0.81
C ALA A 310 9.56 22.49 0.67
N ARG A 311 8.62 22.79 1.58
CA ARG A 311 8.74 22.52 3.02
C ARG A 311 8.86 21.02 3.30
N ILE A 312 7.99 20.19 2.73
CA ILE A 312 8.06 18.73 2.86
C ILE A 312 9.37 18.21 2.25
N HIS A 313 9.72 18.63 1.03
CA HIS A 313 10.96 18.23 0.39
C HIS A 313 12.18 18.55 1.26
N SER A 314 12.26 19.74 1.84
CA SER A 314 13.37 20.12 2.72
C SER A 314 13.50 19.15 3.92
N ALA A 315 12.38 18.75 4.52
CA ALA A 315 12.35 17.84 5.65
C ALA A 315 12.75 16.40 5.27
N CYS A 316 12.46 15.94 4.05
CA CYS A 316 12.63 14.54 3.65
C CYS A 316 13.58 14.30 2.46
N ARG A 317 14.37 15.29 2.02
CA ARG A 317 15.20 15.21 0.79
C ARG A 317 16.19 14.04 0.71
N SER A 318 16.58 13.45 1.85
CA SER A 318 17.49 12.30 1.92
C SER A 318 16.79 10.94 1.94
N TYR A 319 15.45 10.92 2.03
CA TYR A 319 14.70 9.67 2.15
C TYR A 319 14.71 8.87 0.85
N PRO A 320 14.41 7.57 0.91
CA PRO A 320 14.25 6.74 -0.28
C PRO A 320 13.24 7.35 -1.25
N GLY A 321 13.56 7.29 -2.56
CA GLY A 321 12.83 8.05 -3.57
C GLY A 321 11.34 7.73 -3.62
N ARG A 322 10.94 6.48 -3.33
CA ARG A 322 9.55 6.05 -3.27
C ARG A 322 8.80 6.66 -2.08
N LEU A 323 9.40 6.69 -0.89
CA LEU A 323 8.82 7.35 0.27
C LEU A 323 8.77 8.87 0.07
N HIS A 324 9.86 9.46 -0.42
CA HIS A 324 9.94 10.89 -0.73
C HIS A 324 8.81 11.33 -1.68
N SER A 325 8.59 10.60 -2.77
CA SER A 325 7.59 10.95 -3.77
C SER A 325 6.16 10.90 -3.23
N ARG A 326 5.85 9.94 -2.35
CA ARG A 326 4.54 9.88 -1.66
C ARG A 326 4.34 11.07 -0.74
N LEU A 327 5.37 11.45 0.02
CA LEU A 327 5.32 12.60 0.93
C LEU A 327 5.14 13.94 0.19
N VAL A 328 5.94 14.22 -0.83
CA VAL A 328 5.87 15.51 -1.56
C VAL A 328 4.60 15.67 -2.39
N ARG A 329 3.85 14.59 -2.65
CA ARG A 329 2.55 14.63 -3.35
C ARG A 329 1.40 15.14 -2.47
N GLN A 330 1.54 15.11 -1.14
CA GLN A 330 0.44 15.46 -0.21
C GLN A 330 -0.17 16.85 -0.44
N PRO A 331 0.59 17.94 -0.71
CA PRO A 331 0.01 19.25 -1.01
C PRO A 331 -0.87 19.24 -2.26
N PHE A 332 -0.45 18.53 -3.31
CA PHE A 332 -1.26 18.35 -4.52
C PHE A 332 -2.56 17.58 -4.22
N LEU A 333 -2.49 16.48 -3.46
CA LEU A 333 -3.68 15.72 -3.05
C LEU A 333 -4.69 16.58 -2.31
N ARG A 334 -4.21 17.41 -1.40
CA ARG A 334 -5.05 18.33 -0.64
C ARG A 334 -5.73 19.36 -1.54
N VAL A 335 -5.03 19.92 -2.52
CA VAL A 335 -5.63 20.83 -3.51
C VAL A 335 -6.68 20.13 -4.37
N MET A 336 -6.41 18.89 -4.78
CA MET A 336 -7.38 18.07 -5.52
C MET A 336 -8.67 17.88 -4.71
N TYR A 337 -8.57 17.49 -3.43
CA TYR A 337 -9.74 17.34 -2.57
C TYR A 337 -10.44 18.67 -2.26
N ARG A 338 -9.70 19.76 -2.09
CA ARG A 338 -10.29 21.10 -1.97
C ARG A 338 -11.14 21.44 -3.18
N ALA A 339 -10.59 21.28 -4.38
CA ALA A 339 -11.30 21.54 -5.62
C ALA A 339 -12.53 20.62 -5.78
N PHE A 340 -12.41 19.37 -5.35
CA PHE A 340 -13.51 18.41 -5.35
C PHE A 340 -14.66 18.85 -4.44
N PHE A 341 -14.37 19.26 -3.20
CA PHE A 341 -15.38 19.75 -2.25
C PHE A 341 -15.85 21.18 -2.50
N THR A 342 -15.17 21.94 -3.38
CA THR A 342 -15.72 23.18 -3.96
C THR A 342 -16.82 22.87 -4.98
N ALA A 343 -16.67 21.80 -5.76
CA ALA A 343 -17.66 21.40 -6.76
C ALA A 343 -18.86 20.64 -6.16
N HIS A 344 -18.64 19.90 -5.08
CA HIS A 344 -19.63 19.01 -4.48
C HIS A 344 -19.69 19.22 -2.96
N SER A 345 -20.89 19.43 -2.43
CA SER A 345 -21.16 19.51 -0.99
C SER A 345 -21.87 18.24 -0.52
N PHE A 346 -21.51 17.79 0.69
CA PHE A 346 -22.00 16.56 1.28
C PHE A 346 -22.42 16.78 2.72
N LYS A 347 -23.42 16.04 3.22
CA LYS A 347 -23.60 15.89 4.67
C LYS A 347 -22.60 14.86 5.23
N PHE A 348 -22.48 13.74 4.53
CA PHE A 348 -21.56 12.65 4.89
C PHE A 348 -20.67 12.27 3.70
N TYR A 349 -19.40 11.96 3.96
CA TYR A 349 -18.50 11.41 2.96
C TYR A 349 -17.87 10.12 3.44
N PHE A 350 -18.20 9.00 2.79
CA PHE A 350 -17.70 7.68 3.11
C PHE A 350 -16.37 7.44 2.38
N GLY A 351 -15.28 7.60 3.11
CA GLY A 351 -13.94 7.35 2.63
C GLY A 351 -13.53 5.89 2.73
N LYS A 352 -12.93 5.38 1.66
CA LYS A 352 -12.24 4.07 1.64
C LYS A 352 -10.72 4.27 1.68
N ASP A 353 -9.99 3.16 1.79
CA ASP A 353 -8.53 3.04 1.92
C ASP A 353 -7.94 3.81 3.10
N ASP A 354 -8.14 3.26 4.29
CA ASP A 354 -7.46 3.70 5.50
C ASP A 354 -5.95 3.43 5.48
N TYR A 355 -5.43 2.64 4.53
CA TYR A 355 -4.00 2.34 4.35
C TYR A 355 -3.24 3.34 3.45
N ASN A 356 -3.89 4.40 2.96
CA ASN A 356 -3.29 5.42 2.08
C ASN A 356 -3.55 6.83 2.64
N THR A 357 -2.56 7.73 2.65
CA THR A 357 -2.74 9.11 3.17
C THR A 357 -3.80 9.95 2.51
N GLU A 358 -4.27 9.59 1.32
CA GLU A 358 -5.38 10.26 0.67
C GLU A 358 -6.60 10.38 1.59
N HIS A 359 -6.83 9.42 2.50
CA HIS A 359 -7.90 9.53 3.47
C HIS A 359 -7.73 10.70 4.44
N ILE A 360 -6.51 10.97 4.91
CA ILE A 360 -6.20 12.08 5.82
C ILE A 360 -6.36 13.42 5.09
N MET A 361 -5.79 13.54 3.89
CA MET A 361 -5.90 14.77 3.07
C MET A 361 -7.36 15.10 2.74
N ARG A 362 -8.14 14.08 2.42
CA ARG A 362 -9.58 14.18 2.18
C ARG A 362 -10.31 14.65 3.43
N THR A 363 -10.03 14.02 4.58
CA THR A 363 -10.69 14.34 5.84
C THR A 363 -10.42 15.78 6.30
N ILE A 364 -9.19 16.27 6.16
CA ILE A 364 -8.84 17.67 6.43
C ILE A 364 -9.72 18.62 5.61
N GLU A 365 -9.82 18.42 4.29
CA GLU A 365 -10.60 19.33 3.44
C GLU A 365 -12.12 19.13 3.58
N ALA A 366 -12.58 17.91 3.92
CA ALA A 366 -13.98 17.64 4.22
C ALA A 366 -14.44 18.40 5.48
N ARG A 367 -13.68 18.31 6.58
CA ARG A 367 -13.99 19.03 7.83
C ARG A 367 -14.01 20.54 7.66
N ARG A 368 -13.12 21.09 6.83
CA ARG A 368 -13.13 22.52 6.48
C ARG A 368 -14.43 22.99 5.82
N LYS A 369 -15.20 22.08 5.23
CA LYS A 369 -16.52 22.34 4.63
C LYS A 369 -17.68 21.87 5.51
N GLY A 370 -17.41 21.42 6.74
CA GLY A 370 -18.41 20.89 7.66
C GLY A 370 -18.96 19.52 7.25
N ILE A 371 -18.23 18.78 6.40
CA ILE A 371 -18.63 17.44 5.95
C ILE A 371 -18.15 16.41 6.97
N VAL A 372 -19.06 15.53 7.40
CA VAL A 372 -18.71 14.42 8.31
C VAL A 372 -18.12 13.26 7.52
N THR A 373 -16.91 12.86 7.87
CA THR A 373 -16.18 11.76 7.24
C THR A 373 -16.43 10.43 7.94
N LEU A 374 -16.80 9.43 7.15
CA LEU A 374 -17.04 8.06 7.59
C LEU A 374 -15.94 7.18 7.00
N GLY A 375 -15.44 6.23 7.78
CA GLY A 375 -14.50 5.20 7.31
C GLY A 375 -14.84 3.84 7.88
N ASN A 376 -14.27 2.78 7.31
CA ASN A 376 -14.36 1.45 7.87
C ASN A 376 -13.01 0.74 7.86
N SER A 377 -12.79 -0.13 8.84
CA SER A 377 -11.63 -1.02 8.88
C SER A 377 -11.63 -1.95 7.66
N HIS A 378 -10.50 -2.02 6.98
CA HIS A 378 -10.30 -2.93 5.84
C HIS A 378 -10.09 -4.39 6.28
N GLY A 379 -9.73 -4.61 7.53
CA GLY A 379 -9.53 -5.95 8.06
C GLY A 379 -9.32 -5.99 9.57
N ILE A 380 -8.93 -7.17 10.03
CA ILE A 380 -8.37 -7.39 11.36
C ILE A 380 -6.85 -7.42 11.18
N THR A 381 -6.12 -6.81 12.11
CA THR A 381 -4.66 -6.88 12.08
C THR A 381 -4.23 -8.26 12.55
N ALA A 382 -3.69 -9.04 11.62
CA ALA A 382 -3.17 -10.37 11.84
C ALA A 382 -1.98 -10.57 10.87
N PRO A 383 -0.86 -11.14 11.32
CA PRO A 383 -0.59 -11.68 12.67
C PRO A 383 -0.30 -10.58 13.72
N GLU A 384 -0.24 -9.31 13.30
CA GLU A 384 0.21 -8.19 14.14
C GLU A 384 -0.93 -7.60 14.99
N GLY A 385 -0.66 -7.25 16.24
CA GLY A 385 -1.52 -6.39 17.04
C GLY A 385 -1.61 -4.96 16.49
N VAL A 386 -0.53 -4.48 15.85
CA VAL A 386 -0.46 -3.16 15.20
C VAL A 386 -0.01 -3.28 13.77
N HIS A 387 -0.90 -2.96 12.84
CA HIS A 387 -0.55 -2.88 11.42
C HIS A 387 -0.04 -1.47 11.09
N PRO A 388 1.15 -1.33 10.46
CA PRO A 388 1.77 -0.03 10.21
C PRO A 388 0.84 0.96 9.49
N SER A 389 0.12 0.51 8.46
CA SER A 389 -0.78 1.36 7.68
C SER A 389 -2.02 1.82 8.45
N PHE A 390 -2.35 1.23 9.60
CA PHE A 390 -3.48 1.66 10.44
C PHE A 390 -3.04 2.50 11.64
N ARG A 391 -1.72 2.69 11.82
CA ARG A 391 -1.20 3.38 13.00
C ARG A 391 -1.72 4.82 13.11
N TYR A 392 -1.79 5.52 11.99
CA TYR A 392 -2.27 6.89 11.90
C TYR A 392 -3.41 6.97 10.89
N ILE A 393 -4.66 6.92 11.35
CA ILE A 393 -5.82 7.13 10.47
C ILE A 393 -6.66 8.32 10.94
N ASP A 394 -7.43 8.93 10.04
CA ASP A 394 -8.25 10.10 10.38
C ASP A 394 -9.64 10.10 9.72
N PHE A 395 -10.67 9.98 10.56
CA PHE A 395 -12.09 10.07 10.23
C PHE A 395 -12.86 10.72 11.39
N ASP A 396 -14.12 11.10 11.16
CA ASP A 396 -15.02 11.53 12.25
C ASP A 396 -15.74 10.34 12.89
N ILE A 397 -16.16 9.38 12.07
CA ILE A 397 -16.74 8.12 12.52
C ILE A 397 -16.06 6.96 11.80
N TYR A 398 -15.51 6.02 12.55
CA TYR A 398 -14.78 4.88 12.00
C TYR A 398 -15.40 3.55 12.46
N PHE A 399 -15.90 2.78 11.50
CA PHE A 399 -16.55 1.50 11.74
C PHE A 399 -15.52 0.37 11.78
N THR A 400 -15.54 -0.42 12.86
CA THR A 400 -14.60 -1.52 13.11
C THR A 400 -15.37 -2.82 13.35
N PHE A 401 -14.68 -3.96 13.22
CA PHE A 401 -15.26 -5.25 13.57
C PHE A 401 -15.56 -5.33 15.07
N GLY A 402 -14.58 -4.98 15.90
CA GLY A 402 -14.71 -4.87 17.35
C GLY A 402 -13.82 -3.75 17.88
N ARG A 403 -14.04 -3.35 19.14
CA ARG A 403 -13.29 -2.26 19.77
C ARG A 403 -11.93 -2.67 20.33
N PHE A 404 -11.67 -3.97 20.46
CA PHE A 404 -10.46 -4.51 21.10
C PHE A 404 -9.17 -3.88 20.57
N PHE A 405 -8.95 -3.88 19.24
CA PHE A 405 -7.72 -3.32 18.66
C PHE A 405 -7.61 -1.81 18.87
N TYR A 406 -8.72 -1.09 18.72
CA TYR A 406 -8.73 0.35 18.99
C TYR A 406 -8.33 0.64 20.44
N GLU A 407 -8.97 -0.03 21.39
CA GLU A 407 -8.75 0.21 22.82
C GLU A 407 -7.36 -0.22 23.28
N SER A 408 -6.84 -1.32 22.72
CA SER A 408 -5.55 -1.89 23.12
C SER A 408 -4.36 -1.21 22.45
N TYR A 409 -4.49 -0.78 21.20
CA TYR A 409 -3.33 -0.38 20.40
C TYR A 409 -3.42 1.01 19.78
N TYR A 410 -4.59 1.44 19.31
CA TYR A 410 -4.69 2.62 18.45
C TYR A 410 -5.24 3.88 19.15
N LYS A 411 -5.84 3.74 20.34
CA LYS A 411 -6.48 4.85 21.06
C LYS A 411 -5.56 6.06 21.26
N SER A 412 -4.26 5.83 21.45
CA SER A 412 -3.26 6.89 21.66
C SER A 412 -2.77 7.55 20.37
N SER A 413 -2.80 6.84 19.23
CA SER A 413 -2.31 7.36 17.95
C SER A 413 -3.40 7.94 17.08
N TRP A 414 -4.65 7.48 17.25
CA TRP A 414 -5.79 8.00 16.52
C TRP A 414 -6.31 9.32 17.11
N PRO A 415 -6.90 10.22 16.31
CA PRO A 415 -7.30 11.53 16.79
C PRO A 415 -8.41 11.42 17.84
N PRO A 416 -8.36 12.23 18.92
CA PRO A 416 -9.30 12.11 20.04
C PRO A 416 -10.74 12.44 19.67
N HIS A 417 -10.98 13.16 18.57
CA HIS A 417 -12.33 13.45 18.07
C HIS A 417 -12.97 12.28 17.32
N MET A 418 -12.20 11.26 16.93
CA MET A 418 -12.71 10.17 16.12
C MET A 418 -13.60 9.25 16.94
N LYS A 419 -14.85 9.05 16.49
CA LYS A 419 -15.79 8.11 17.10
C LYS A 419 -15.61 6.72 16.50
N VAL A 420 -15.12 5.77 17.29
CA VAL A 420 -14.99 4.37 16.87
C VAL A 420 -16.26 3.58 17.21
N VAL A 421 -16.84 2.93 16.20
CA VAL A 421 -18.09 2.16 16.32
C VAL A 421 -17.83 0.71 15.93
N ALA A 422 -18.06 -0.23 16.85
CA ALA A 422 -18.03 -1.65 16.51
C ALA A 422 -19.35 -2.06 15.85
N THR A 423 -19.27 -2.59 14.64
CA THR A 423 -20.42 -3.08 13.87
C THR A 423 -20.34 -4.57 13.56
N GLY A 424 -19.26 -5.26 13.95
CA GLY A 424 -19.00 -6.63 13.52
C GLY A 424 -18.74 -6.68 12.02
N SER A 425 -19.68 -7.24 11.27
CA SER A 425 -19.55 -7.37 9.82
C SER A 425 -20.16 -6.17 9.08
N TYR A 426 -19.51 -5.74 8.00
CA TYR A 426 -20.10 -4.84 7.00
C TYR A 426 -20.32 -5.60 5.69
N GLY A 427 -21.36 -5.22 4.95
CA GLY A 427 -21.61 -5.77 3.61
C GLY A 427 -22.93 -6.48 3.45
N MET A 428 -23.73 -6.59 4.51
CA MET A 428 -25.08 -7.15 4.43
C MET A 428 -26.11 -6.05 4.13
N GLU A 429 -26.96 -6.31 3.14
CA GLU A 429 -28.15 -5.51 2.88
C GLU A 429 -29.20 -5.77 3.97
N ARG A 430 -30.16 -4.87 4.12
CA ARG A 430 -31.23 -5.01 5.12
C ARG A 430 -31.95 -6.36 5.01
N GLN A 431 -32.30 -6.78 3.80
CA GLN A 431 -32.93 -8.08 3.54
C GLN A 431 -32.04 -9.28 3.96
N HIS A 432 -30.71 -9.16 3.88
CA HIS A 432 -29.80 -10.23 4.31
C HIS A 432 -29.76 -10.30 5.83
N MET A 433 -29.76 -9.14 6.50
CA MET A 433 -29.84 -9.05 7.97
C MET A 433 -31.15 -9.66 8.49
N GLU A 434 -32.28 -9.38 7.83
CA GLU A 434 -33.60 -9.92 8.17
C GLU A 434 -33.67 -11.45 7.97
N ARG A 435 -32.90 -11.99 7.02
CA ARG A 435 -32.79 -13.43 6.76
C ARG A 435 -31.80 -14.16 7.66
N MET A 436 -31.05 -13.46 8.51
CA MET A 436 -30.12 -14.12 9.43
C MET A 436 -30.90 -14.95 10.45
N ASN A 437 -31.17 -16.20 10.08
CA ASN A 437 -31.75 -17.17 10.97
C ASN A 437 -30.64 -17.67 11.90
N LEU A 438 -30.64 -17.17 13.14
CA LEU A 438 -29.64 -17.47 14.17
C LEU A 438 -29.62 -18.96 14.60
N GLN A 439 -30.41 -19.82 13.96
CA GLN A 439 -30.60 -21.23 14.35
C GLN A 439 -30.01 -22.26 13.36
N SER A 440 -29.38 -21.84 12.26
CA SER A 440 -28.72 -22.81 11.38
C SER A 440 -27.55 -23.48 12.10
N ARG A 441 -27.50 -24.82 12.03
CA ARG A 441 -26.35 -25.62 12.51
C ARG A 441 -25.38 -25.97 11.39
N ASP A 442 -25.65 -25.52 10.16
CA ASP A 442 -24.78 -25.70 9.00
C ASP A 442 -23.46 -24.95 9.19
N ILE A 443 -22.42 -25.39 8.48
CA ILE A 443 -21.06 -24.90 8.66
C ILE A 443 -20.69 -24.04 7.46
N ALA A 444 -20.18 -22.83 7.71
CA ALA A 444 -19.57 -22.00 6.69
C ALA A 444 -18.05 -21.99 6.86
N VAL A 445 -17.32 -22.43 5.85
CA VAL A 445 -15.86 -22.36 5.81
C VAL A 445 -15.46 -21.23 4.88
N PHE A 446 -14.81 -20.22 5.44
CA PHE A 446 -14.21 -19.13 4.68
C PHE A 446 -12.75 -19.50 4.43
N TYR A 447 -12.40 -19.65 3.16
CA TYR A 447 -11.09 -20.13 2.74
C TYR A 447 -10.52 -19.18 1.68
N SER A 448 -9.24 -18.84 1.81
CA SER A 448 -8.49 -18.10 0.79
C SER A 448 -7.30 -18.94 0.38
N ALA A 449 -6.86 -18.85 -0.86
CA ALA A 449 -5.67 -19.54 -1.32
C ALA A 449 -4.45 -19.21 -0.43
N VAL A 450 -4.09 -20.15 0.44
CA VAL A 450 -2.87 -20.18 1.25
C VAL A 450 -1.92 -21.23 0.67
N TYR A 451 -0.73 -21.39 1.25
CA TYR A 451 0.22 -22.41 0.76
C TYR A 451 -0.29 -23.84 1.06
N GLU A 452 -0.99 -24.02 2.17
CA GLU A 452 -1.56 -25.29 2.68
C GLU A 452 -2.99 -25.53 2.17
N ASN A 453 -3.19 -25.28 0.88
CA ASN A 453 -4.49 -25.39 0.24
C ASN A 453 -5.03 -26.82 0.29
N ASP A 454 -4.16 -27.81 0.07
CA ASP A 454 -4.56 -29.21 0.00
C ASP A 454 -4.95 -29.71 1.39
N GLU A 455 -4.19 -29.39 2.44
CA GLU A 455 -4.50 -29.73 3.82
C GLU A 455 -5.79 -29.06 4.29
N THR A 456 -6.06 -27.83 3.85
CA THR A 456 -7.32 -27.14 4.17
C THR A 456 -8.50 -27.82 3.48
N ILE A 457 -8.36 -28.23 2.21
CA ILE A 457 -9.41 -28.95 1.49
C ILE A 457 -9.63 -30.34 2.09
N GLU A 458 -8.57 -31.07 2.45
CA GLU A 458 -8.65 -32.35 3.16
C GLU A 458 -9.35 -32.19 4.51
N PHE A 459 -9.03 -31.15 5.28
CA PHE A 459 -9.74 -30.84 6.52
C PHE A 459 -11.23 -30.57 6.27
N ILE A 460 -11.57 -29.79 5.23
CA ILE A 460 -12.97 -29.54 4.88
C ILE A 460 -13.69 -30.84 4.49
N ASP A 461 -13.06 -31.73 3.73
CA ASP A 461 -13.61 -33.06 3.38
C ASP A 461 -13.81 -33.92 4.63
N GLN A 462 -12.83 -33.94 5.54
CA GLN A 462 -12.95 -34.66 6.82
C GLN A 462 -14.12 -34.13 7.67
N VAL A 463 -14.27 -32.81 7.79
CA VAL A 463 -15.41 -32.20 8.50
C VAL A 463 -16.74 -32.57 7.82
N ALA A 464 -16.79 -32.58 6.48
CA ALA A 464 -17.97 -33.00 5.72
C ALA A 464 -18.38 -34.45 6.01
N ARG A 465 -17.39 -35.36 6.05
CA ARG A 465 -17.61 -36.78 6.36
C ARG A 465 -18.04 -37.01 7.81
N LEU A 466 -17.44 -36.27 8.76
CA LEU A 466 -17.75 -36.39 10.18
C LEU A 466 -19.12 -35.82 10.55
N LEU A 467 -19.63 -34.86 9.77
CA LEU A 467 -20.89 -34.17 10.03
C LEU A 467 -21.86 -34.30 8.83
N PRO A 468 -22.28 -35.53 8.46
CA PRO A 468 -23.07 -35.78 7.25
C PRO A 468 -24.46 -35.13 7.30
N ASN A 469 -24.96 -34.81 8.50
CA ASN A 469 -26.24 -34.16 8.73
C ASN A 469 -26.15 -32.62 8.71
N ARG A 470 -25.04 -32.05 8.22
CA ARG A 470 -24.81 -30.61 8.11
C ARG A 470 -24.44 -30.26 6.68
N LYS A 471 -24.97 -29.14 6.19
CA LYS A 471 -24.47 -28.57 4.94
C LYS A 471 -23.18 -27.81 5.23
N ILE A 472 -22.16 -28.01 4.39
CA ILE A 472 -20.93 -27.24 4.44
C ILE A 472 -20.90 -26.28 3.26
N PHE A 473 -20.92 -24.98 3.57
CA PHE A 473 -20.79 -23.91 2.61
C PHE A 473 -19.33 -23.49 2.54
N ILE A 474 -18.70 -23.66 1.38
CA ILE A 474 -17.33 -23.21 1.17
C ILE A 474 -17.38 -21.86 0.47
N LYS A 475 -16.93 -20.81 1.14
CA LYS A 475 -16.72 -19.50 0.54
C LYS A 475 -15.25 -19.31 0.24
N HIS A 476 -14.85 -19.65 -0.99
CA HIS A 476 -13.53 -19.31 -1.50
C HIS A 476 -13.44 -17.79 -1.73
N LYS A 477 -12.47 -17.14 -1.09
CA LYS A 477 -12.05 -15.79 -1.45
C LYS A 477 -11.31 -15.93 -2.78
N GLN A 478 -11.98 -15.57 -3.86
CA GLN A 478 -11.33 -15.40 -5.15
C GLN A 478 -10.21 -14.39 -4.95
N THR A 479 -8.97 -14.87 -4.91
CA THR A 479 -7.82 -14.04 -5.23
C THR A 479 -8.04 -13.70 -6.69
N VAL A 480 -8.53 -12.50 -6.96
CA VAL A 480 -8.50 -11.95 -8.31
C VAL A 480 -7.01 -11.92 -8.64
N ALA A 481 -6.52 -12.96 -9.31
CA ALA A 481 -5.35 -12.76 -10.14
C ALA A 481 -5.75 -11.59 -11.04
N PRO A 482 -4.98 -10.50 -11.09
CA PRO A 482 -5.21 -9.56 -12.17
C PRO A 482 -5.11 -10.41 -13.43
N ASP A 483 -6.23 -10.60 -14.13
CA ASP A 483 -6.24 -11.19 -15.46
C ASP A 483 -5.39 -10.26 -16.32
N ILE A 484 -4.10 -10.54 -16.32
CA ILE A 484 -3.17 -10.15 -17.35
C ILE A 484 -3.38 -11.24 -18.39
N ASP A 485 -3.99 -10.83 -19.50
CA ASP A 485 -4.14 -11.56 -20.74
C ASP A 485 -5.19 -12.67 -20.75
N GLU A 486 -6.45 -12.30 -20.97
CA GLU A 486 -7.23 -12.88 -22.08
C GLU A 486 -8.40 -11.94 -22.46
N PRO A 487 -8.43 -11.36 -23.67
CA PRO A 487 -9.64 -10.75 -24.17
C PRO A 487 -10.61 -11.88 -24.54
N THR A 488 -11.55 -12.19 -23.66
CA THR A 488 -12.72 -12.98 -24.08
C THR A 488 -13.51 -12.15 -25.09
N VAL A 489 -13.42 -12.58 -26.35
CA VAL A 489 -14.31 -12.22 -27.47
C VAL A 489 -15.74 -12.64 -27.15
#